data_AF-A0A7S0JHG1-F1
#
_entry.id   AF-A0A7S0JHG1-F1
#
_cell.length_a   1.000
_cell.length_b   1.000
_cell.length_c   1.000
_cell.angle_alpha   90.00
_cell.angle_beta   90.00
_cell.angle_gamma   90.00
#
_symmetry.space_group_name_H-M   'P 1'
#
loop_
_entity.id
_entity.type
_entity.pdbx_description
1 polymer ?
#
loop_
_entity_poly.entity_id
_entity_poly.type
_entity_poly.pdbx_seq_one_letter_code
_entity_poly.pdbx_strand_id
1 'polypeptide(L)'
;MLQESLKSVATSLDMLTPLSDFVARIANEGSTPQLRAFIRVSHSGDWGMLQSQFAKPEMGPFPNSLAPLVLRSHRASPDEPAIFRRVEARSVELNTEFPGLAIGHALKSTRLAISPESRVTIQNPQARADAAIPEEAVTFAFVYPAAIDWSGLTTPDRSGTNTSPACLLATAGGFVYFDRQRRLCAFSGACSLVDQQVGPAKLNLLQFEAPIRLPPSALKKLQGRMQHVTLASLLAKGATHFAWITPAEELPDLPTPPLAGAFAYKIGDEAIYFPVVDNWQH
;
A
#
# COMPACT_ATOMS: atom_id res chain seq x y z
N MET A 1 3.95 14.47 47.89
CA MET A 1 2.92 14.82 46.88
C MET A 1 3.19 14.30 45.46
N LEU A 2 4.12 14.83 44.66
CA LEU A 2 4.32 14.33 43.27
C LEU A 2 4.78 12.85 43.18
N GLN A 3 5.68 12.42 44.07
CA GLN A 3 6.14 11.03 44.12
C GLN A 3 5.06 10.03 44.57
N GLU A 4 4.14 10.46 45.45
CA GLU A 4 3.03 9.62 45.90
C GLU A 4 1.97 9.47 44.81
N SER A 5 1.72 10.54 44.04
CA SER A 5 0.82 10.51 42.89
C SER A 5 1.35 9.58 41.79
N LEU A 6 2.67 9.60 41.52
CA LEU A 6 3.30 8.68 40.56
C LEU A 6 3.32 7.23 41.03
N LYS A 7 3.56 6.98 42.34
CA LYS A 7 3.46 5.63 42.91
C LYS A 7 2.03 5.10 42.83
N SER A 8 1.02 5.93 43.09
CA SER A 8 -0.38 5.53 42.98
C SER A 8 -0.75 5.09 41.56
N VAL A 9 -0.27 5.81 40.54
CA VAL A 9 -0.54 5.47 39.13
C VAL A 9 0.14 4.16 38.73
N ALA A 10 1.39 3.94 39.13
CA ALA A 10 2.10 2.69 38.89
C ALA A 10 1.38 1.49 39.54
N THR A 11 0.97 1.62 40.80
CA THR A 11 0.24 0.55 41.51
C THR A 11 -1.12 0.26 40.87
N SER A 12 -1.84 1.29 40.41
CA SER A 12 -3.11 1.09 39.68
C SER A 12 -2.89 0.41 38.32
N LEU A 13 -1.82 0.75 37.61
CA LEU A 13 -1.46 0.08 36.35
C LEU A 13 -1.12 -1.39 36.59
N ASP A 14 -0.30 -1.70 37.59
CA ASP A 14 0.08 -3.08 37.90
C ASP A 14 -1.11 -3.96 38.32
N MET A 15 -2.09 -3.38 39.04
CA MET A 15 -3.33 -4.10 39.39
C MET A 15 -4.31 -4.27 38.24
N LEU A 16 -4.43 -3.28 37.36
CA LEU A 16 -5.43 -3.27 36.30
C LEU A 16 -4.96 -3.97 35.01
N THR A 17 -3.66 -3.98 34.74
CA THR A 17 -3.09 -4.58 33.52
C THR A 17 -3.45 -6.06 33.35
N PRO A 18 -3.41 -6.92 34.40
CA PRO A 18 -3.83 -8.31 34.30
C PRO A 18 -5.34 -8.51 34.09
N LEU A 19 -6.15 -7.49 34.41
CA LEU A 19 -7.62 -7.52 34.31
C LEU A 19 -8.14 -6.80 33.06
N SER A 20 -7.24 -6.25 32.24
CA SER A 20 -7.60 -5.48 31.07
C SER A 20 -7.63 -6.37 29.83
N ASP A 21 -8.83 -6.73 29.36
CA ASP A 21 -9.01 -7.50 28.13
C ASP A 21 -8.83 -6.66 26.86
N PHE A 22 -8.84 -5.34 26.99
CA PHE A 22 -8.69 -4.42 25.87
C PHE A 22 -7.95 -3.14 26.28
N VAL A 23 -7.26 -2.55 25.30
CA VAL A 23 -6.70 -1.21 25.38
C VAL A 23 -7.40 -0.34 24.36
N ALA A 24 -8.03 0.73 24.84
CA ALA A 24 -8.63 1.76 24.01
C ALA A 24 -7.76 3.02 24.05
N ARG A 25 -7.41 3.57 22.89
CA ARG A 25 -6.77 4.88 22.78
C ARG A 25 -7.82 5.92 22.48
N ILE A 26 -7.98 6.89 23.36
CA ILE A 26 -8.95 7.97 23.22
C ILE A 26 -8.18 9.27 23.06
N ALA A 27 -8.39 9.96 21.94
CA ALA A 27 -7.89 11.31 21.72
C ALA A 27 -8.86 12.33 22.31
N ASN A 28 -8.36 13.18 23.20
CA ASN A 28 -9.15 14.22 23.88
C ASN A 28 -8.86 15.62 23.34
N GLU A 29 -8.28 15.74 22.14
CA GLU A 29 -7.88 17.03 21.56
C GLU A 29 -9.05 17.90 21.07
N GLY A 30 -10.30 17.38 21.08
CA GLY A 30 -11.51 18.10 20.64
C GLY A 30 -12.59 18.19 21.72
N SER A 31 -13.72 18.83 21.40
CA SER A 31 -14.90 18.93 22.28
C SER A 31 -15.57 17.59 22.59
N THR A 32 -15.19 16.54 21.88
CA THR A 32 -15.75 15.20 22.00
C THR A 32 -14.61 14.18 21.91
N PRO A 33 -14.46 13.28 22.90
CA PRO A 33 -13.43 12.24 22.86
C PRO A 33 -13.58 11.34 21.63
N GLN A 34 -12.48 11.09 20.91
CA GLN A 34 -12.48 10.23 19.73
C GLN A 34 -11.70 8.94 20.01
N LEU A 35 -12.34 7.79 19.81
CA LEU A 35 -11.65 6.50 19.86
C LEU A 35 -10.72 6.37 18.64
N ARG A 36 -9.42 6.34 18.89
CA ARG A 36 -8.38 6.21 17.86
C ARG A 36 -8.03 4.76 17.55
N ALA A 37 -8.07 3.89 18.57
CA ALA A 37 -7.76 2.48 18.43
C ALA A 37 -8.45 1.68 19.53
N PHE A 38 -8.83 0.44 19.20
CA PHE A 38 -9.39 -0.54 20.11
C PHE A 38 -8.71 -1.88 19.84
N ILE A 39 -8.04 -2.45 20.84
CA ILE A 39 -7.25 -3.67 20.68
C ILE A 39 -7.54 -4.61 21.84
N ARG A 40 -7.78 -5.89 21.54
CA ARG A 40 -7.93 -6.95 22.54
C ARG A 40 -6.56 -7.45 22.98
N VAL A 41 -6.28 -7.44 24.27
CA VAL A 41 -5.01 -7.93 24.81
C VAL A 41 -5.06 -9.46 24.84
N SER A 42 -4.09 -10.10 24.19
CA SER A 42 -3.94 -11.56 24.26
C SER A 42 -3.16 -11.92 25.53
N HIS A 43 -3.81 -12.65 26.45
CA HIS A 43 -3.19 -13.14 27.69
C HIS A 43 -2.28 -14.37 27.49
N SER A 44 -2.00 -14.75 26.24
CA SER A 44 -1.21 -15.96 25.91
C SER A 44 0.26 -15.88 26.34
N GLY A 45 0.73 -14.75 26.86
CA GLY A 45 2.09 -14.58 27.38
C GLY A 45 3.17 -14.42 26.31
N ASP A 46 2.80 -14.31 25.03
CA ASP A 46 3.72 -14.02 23.95
C ASP A 46 4.06 -12.53 23.89
N TRP A 47 4.90 -12.10 24.85
CA TRP A 47 5.43 -10.74 24.92
C TRP A 47 6.24 -10.37 23.67
N GLY A 48 6.76 -11.33 22.92
CA GLY A 48 7.43 -11.11 21.64
C GLY A 48 6.46 -10.64 20.56
N MET A 49 5.27 -11.24 20.50
CA MET A 49 4.20 -10.80 19.60
C MET A 49 3.70 -9.40 19.95
N LEU A 50 3.47 -9.11 21.24
CA LEU A 50 3.08 -7.77 21.69
C LEU A 50 4.19 -6.74 21.41
N GLN A 51 5.45 -7.06 21.69
CA GLN A 51 6.57 -6.16 21.39
C GLN A 51 6.71 -5.91 19.88
N SER A 52 6.44 -6.90 19.04
CA SER A 52 6.42 -6.71 17.58
C SER A 52 5.24 -5.86 17.09
N GLN A 53 4.08 -5.93 17.78
CA GLN A 53 2.93 -5.07 17.53
C GLN A 53 3.11 -3.64 18.05
N PHE A 54 3.88 -3.45 19.13
CA PHE A 54 4.15 -2.14 19.75
C PHE A 54 5.44 -1.48 19.25
N ALA A 55 6.37 -2.24 18.69
CA ALA A 55 7.45 -1.69 17.91
C ALA A 55 6.81 -1.03 16.70
N LYS A 56 6.71 0.31 16.71
CA LYS A 56 6.70 1.05 15.45
C LYS A 56 7.88 0.44 14.68
N PRO A 57 7.69 -0.18 13.50
CA PRO A 57 8.84 -0.59 12.71
C PRO A 57 9.71 0.66 12.63
N GLU A 58 10.93 0.60 13.19
CA GLU A 58 11.89 1.66 12.95
C GLU A 58 11.94 1.74 11.43
N MET A 59 11.49 2.88 10.89
CA MET A 59 11.51 3.12 9.46
C MET A 59 12.99 3.29 9.09
N GLY A 60 13.68 2.17 9.00
CA GLY A 60 15.03 2.08 8.54
C GLY A 60 15.12 2.49 7.07
N PRO A 61 16.34 2.75 6.59
CA PRO A 61 16.55 2.92 5.17
C PRO A 61 16.29 1.60 4.44
N PHE A 62 15.73 1.70 3.24
CA PHE A 62 15.81 0.60 2.27
C PHE A 62 17.28 0.17 2.08
N PRO A 63 17.59 -1.14 2.03
CA PRO A 63 16.68 -2.28 1.87
C PRO A 63 16.13 -2.90 3.17
N ASN A 64 16.46 -2.39 4.34
CA ASN A 64 16.08 -3.00 5.62
C ASN A 64 14.61 -2.74 6.00
N SER A 65 13.96 -1.79 5.33
CA SER A 65 12.52 -1.54 5.41
C SER A 65 12.05 -0.77 4.18
N LEU A 66 10.75 -0.83 3.94
CA LEU A 66 10.07 -0.06 2.89
C LEU A 66 9.18 0.98 3.54
N ALA A 67 9.34 2.25 3.14
CA ALA A 67 8.48 3.33 3.64
C ALA A 67 7.01 3.06 3.24
N PRO A 68 6.03 3.38 4.09
CA PRO A 68 4.63 3.17 3.73
C PRO A 68 4.24 3.96 2.49
N LEU A 69 3.36 3.38 1.68
CA LEU A 69 2.81 4.03 0.49
C LEU A 69 1.43 4.58 0.82
N VAL A 70 1.19 5.84 0.46
CA VAL A 70 -0.14 6.43 0.47
C VAL A 70 -0.84 6.07 -0.83
N LEU A 71 -2.07 5.58 -0.72
CA LEU A 71 -2.94 5.32 -1.85
C LEU A 71 -3.95 6.46 -1.98
N ARG A 72 -3.91 7.15 -3.12
CA ARG A 72 -4.96 8.10 -3.49
C ARG A 72 -5.92 7.45 -4.45
N SER A 73 -7.16 7.30 -4.04
CA SER A 73 -8.18 6.56 -4.79
C SER A 73 -9.11 7.47 -5.57
N HIS A 74 -9.60 6.97 -6.71
CA HIS A 74 -10.68 7.53 -7.50
C HIS A 74 -11.71 6.44 -7.76
N ARG A 75 -12.99 6.74 -7.58
CA ARG A 75 -14.09 5.85 -7.99
C ARG A 75 -14.50 6.20 -9.41
N ALA A 76 -14.55 5.20 -10.29
CA ALA A 76 -15.04 5.41 -11.64
C ALA A 76 -16.55 5.69 -11.59
N SER A 77 -16.98 6.77 -12.23
CA SER A 77 -18.41 7.02 -12.47
C SER A 77 -18.85 6.35 -13.78
N PRO A 78 -20.07 5.80 -13.87
CA PRO A 78 -20.64 5.33 -15.14
C PRO A 78 -20.71 6.40 -16.23
N ASP A 79 -20.83 7.67 -15.81
CA ASP A 79 -20.99 8.83 -16.68
C ASP A 79 -19.65 9.48 -17.08
N GLU A 80 -18.54 9.05 -16.47
CA GLU A 80 -17.20 9.55 -16.79
C GLU A 80 -16.59 8.70 -17.92
N PRO A 81 -15.86 9.33 -18.86
CA PRO A 81 -15.07 8.58 -19.82
C PRO A 81 -14.08 7.69 -19.06
N ALA A 82 -14.10 6.39 -19.37
CA ALA A 82 -13.26 5.43 -18.68
C ALA A 82 -11.78 5.83 -18.80
N ILE A 83 -11.16 6.13 -17.66
CA ILE A 83 -9.74 6.48 -17.56
C ILE A 83 -8.89 5.31 -17.99
N PHE A 84 -9.30 4.11 -17.59
CA PHE A 84 -8.67 2.88 -18.01
C PHE A 84 -9.69 1.97 -18.65
N ARG A 85 -9.31 1.41 -19.79
CA ARG A 85 -10.04 0.32 -20.42
C ARG A 85 -9.19 -0.93 -20.32
N ARG A 86 -9.81 -2.04 -19.94
CA ARG A 86 -9.17 -3.33 -20.06
C ARG A 86 -9.05 -3.70 -21.54
N VAL A 87 -7.84 -4.03 -21.99
CA VAL A 87 -7.62 -4.43 -23.40
C VAL A 87 -7.23 -5.90 -23.50
N GLU A 88 -6.44 -6.41 -22.55
CA GLU A 88 -5.99 -7.80 -22.54
C GLU A 88 -6.04 -8.39 -21.13
N ALA A 89 -5.64 -9.66 -21.00
CA ALA A 89 -5.57 -10.33 -19.71
C ALA A 89 -4.62 -9.60 -18.73
N ARG A 90 -3.53 -9.01 -19.23
CA ARG A 90 -2.44 -8.43 -18.44
C ARG A 90 -2.09 -6.99 -18.79
N SER A 91 -3.02 -6.27 -19.41
CA SER A 91 -2.82 -4.85 -19.67
C SER A 91 -4.11 -4.03 -19.60
N VAL A 92 -3.95 -2.79 -19.18
CA VAL A 92 -4.96 -1.73 -19.27
C VAL A 92 -4.47 -0.65 -20.23
N GLU A 93 -5.40 0.04 -20.87
CA GLU A 93 -5.13 1.19 -21.74
C GLU A 93 -5.65 2.44 -21.05
N LEU A 94 -4.74 3.40 -20.87
CA LEU A 94 -5.00 4.68 -20.25
C LEU A 94 -5.52 5.67 -21.31
N ASN A 95 -6.64 6.32 -20.99
CA ASN A 95 -7.19 7.40 -21.78
C ASN A 95 -6.39 8.69 -21.49
N THR A 96 -5.61 9.12 -22.49
CA THR A 96 -4.78 10.32 -22.40
C THR A 96 -5.56 11.63 -22.34
N GLU A 97 -6.83 11.60 -22.74
CA GLU A 97 -7.73 12.75 -22.70
C GLU A 97 -8.43 12.89 -21.34
N PHE A 98 -8.15 12.00 -20.38
CA PHE A 98 -8.74 12.11 -19.07
C PHE A 98 -8.30 13.41 -18.38
N PRO A 99 -9.23 14.28 -17.92
CA PRO A 99 -8.88 15.60 -17.37
C PRO A 99 -7.89 15.56 -16.20
N GLY A 100 -7.87 14.46 -15.44
CA GLY A 100 -6.94 14.28 -14.32
C GLY A 100 -5.55 13.77 -14.69
N LEU A 101 -5.25 13.52 -15.98
CA LEU A 101 -3.95 13.00 -16.44
C LEU A 101 -3.12 14.10 -17.12
N ALA A 102 -2.47 14.95 -16.33
CA ALA A 102 -1.63 16.04 -16.84
C ALA A 102 -0.41 15.56 -17.66
N ILE A 103 0.02 14.33 -17.46
CA ILE A 103 1.23 13.76 -18.09
C ILE A 103 0.95 12.96 -19.37
N GLY A 104 -0.27 12.99 -19.91
CA GLY A 104 -0.66 12.15 -21.05
C GLY A 104 0.27 12.29 -22.26
N HIS A 105 0.76 13.50 -22.54
CA HIS A 105 1.69 13.79 -23.63
C HIS A 105 3.11 13.23 -23.45
N ALA A 106 3.50 12.91 -22.20
CA ALA A 106 4.83 12.39 -21.87
C ALA A 106 4.88 10.85 -21.83
N LEU A 107 3.74 10.18 -22.00
CA LEU A 107 3.67 8.73 -22.01
C LEU A 107 4.24 8.16 -23.31
N LYS A 108 5.20 7.24 -23.21
CA LYS A 108 5.70 6.50 -24.38
C LYS A 108 4.71 5.44 -24.88
N SER A 109 3.77 5.06 -24.03
CA SER A 109 2.71 4.09 -24.32
C SER A 109 1.51 4.36 -23.42
N THR A 110 0.31 4.29 -23.98
CA THR A 110 -0.96 4.30 -23.23
C THR A 110 -1.30 2.94 -22.64
N ARG A 111 -0.66 1.86 -23.12
CA ARG A 111 -0.83 0.51 -22.61
C ARG A 111 0.11 0.27 -21.43
N LEU A 112 -0.48 -0.04 -20.28
CA LEU A 112 0.21 -0.33 -19.03
C LEU A 112 0.06 -1.81 -18.67
N ALA A 113 1.16 -2.41 -18.22
CA ALA A 113 1.15 -3.78 -17.73
C ALA A 113 0.45 -3.85 -16.35
N ILE A 114 -0.25 -4.95 -16.09
CA ILE A 114 -0.82 -5.24 -14.77
C ILE A 114 -0.33 -6.59 -14.23
N SER A 115 -0.31 -6.71 -12.90
CA SER A 115 -0.12 -7.99 -12.21
C SER A 115 -1.24 -8.98 -12.58
N PRO A 116 -1.12 -10.27 -12.22
CA PRO A 116 -2.29 -11.15 -12.20
C PRO A 116 -3.38 -10.52 -11.32
N GLU A 117 -4.62 -10.76 -11.69
CA GLU A 117 -5.75 -10.37 -10.86
C GLU A 117 -5.82 -11.25 -9.62
N SER A 118 -6.11 -10.62 -8.49
CA SER A 118 -6.45 -11.30 -7.24
C SER A 118 -7.88 -10.97 -6.85
N ARG A 119 -8.54 -11.88 -6.14
CA ARG A 119 -9.81 -11.55 -5.49
C ARG A 119 -9.57 -10.54 -4.37
N VAL A 120 -10.52 -9.63 -4.19
CA VAL A 120 -10.58 -8.78 -3.01
C VAL A 120 -10.95 -9.67 -1.82
N THR A 121 -10.03 -9.79 -0.85
CA THR A 121 -10.19 -10.65 0.32
C THR A 121 -10.85 -9.93 1.50
N ILE A 122 -10.80 -8.60 1.54
CA ILE A 122 -11.40 -7.79 2.60
C ILE A 122 -12.93 -7.81 2.45
N GLN A 123 -13.59 -8.52 3.36
CA GLN A 123 -15.06 -8.68 3.38
C GLN A 123 -15.76 -7.66 4.29
N ASN A 124 -15.09 -7.22 5.37
CA ASN A 124 -15.65 -6.24 6.30
C ASN A 124 -15.90 -4.90 5.55
N PRO A 125 -17.16 -4.40 5.48
CA PRO A 125 -17.48 -3.17 4.74
C PRO A 125 -16.74 -1.93 5.24
N GLN A 126 -16.53 -1.81 6.56
CA GLN A 126 -15.80 -0.70 7.14
C GLN A 126 -14.32 -0.77 6.75
N ALA A 127 -13.70 -1.95 6.82
CA ALA A 127 -12.32 -2.15 6.39
C ALA A 127 -12.14 -1.85 4.89
N ARG A 128 -13.12 -2.20 4.04
CA ARG A 128 -13.11 -1.82 2.62
C ARG A 128 -13.19 -0.31 2.44
N ALA A 129 -14.10 0.37 3.15
CA ALA A 129 -14.22 1.82 3.10
C ALA A 129 -12.93 2.51 3.54
N ASP A 130 -12.30 1.99 4.60
CA ASP A 130 -11.04 2.49 5.16
C ASP A 130 -9.83 2.23 4.26
N ALA A 131 -9.87 1.20 3.41
CA ALA A 131 -8.90 0.95 2.35
C ALA A 131 -9.29 1.63 1.02
N ALA A 132 -10.39 2.38 0.99
CA ALA A 132 -11.01 2.97 -0.21
C ALA A 132 -11.25 1.96 -1.35
N ILE A 133 -11.60 0.73 -0.99
CA ILE A 133 -12.01 -0.33 -1.92
C ILE A 133 -13.54 -0.23 -2.11
N PRO A 134 -14.04 -0.06 -3.35
CA PRO A 134 -15.48 -0.02 -3.61
C PRO A 134 -16.19 -1.31 -3.21
N GLU A 135 -17.48 -1.25 -2.86
CA GLU A 135 -18.24 -2.43 -2.44
C GLU A 135 -18.40 -3.43 -3.59
N GLU A 136 -18.59 -2.92 -4.80
CA GLU A 136 -18.77 -3.66 -6.04
C GLU A 136 -17.49 -4.36 -6.54
N ALA A 137 -16.32 -4.01 -6.00
CA ALA A 137 -15.03 -4.58 -6.41
C ALA A 137 -14.92 -6.06 -6.02
N VAL A 138 -14.66 -6.93 -7.00
CA VAL A 138 -14.50 -8.38 -6.81
C VAL A 138 -13.06 -8.82 -7.02
N THR A 139 -12.38 -8.24 -8.01
CA THR A 139 -10.96 -8.47 -8.25
C THR A 139 -10.19 -7.16 -8.29
N PHE A 140 -8.88 -7.26 -8.10
CA PHE A 140 -7.97 -6.14 -8.24
C PHE A 140 -6.66 -6.61 -8.89
N ALA A 141 -5.92 -5.66 -9.46
CA ALA A 141 -4.56 -5.90 -9.96
C ALA A 141 -3.69 -4.67 -9.69
N PHE A 142 -2.39 -4.88 -9.55
CA PHE A 142 -1.42 -3.79 -9.51
C PHE A 142 -1.09 -3.35 -10.94
N VAL A 143 -1.19 -2.06 -11.24
CA VAL A 143 -0.75 -1.44 -12.49
C VAL A 143 0.68 -0.97 -12.31
N TYR A 144 1.55 -1.38 -13.22
CA TYR A 144 2.93 -0.93 -13.22
C TYR A 144 3.06 0.47 -13.84
N PRO A 145 4.03 1.28 -13.40
CA PRO A 145 4.30 2.60 -13.95
C PRO A 145 4.43 2.58 -15.48
N ALA A 146 3.97 3.64 -16.11
CA ALA A 146 4.21 3.90 -17.51
C ALA A 146 5.69 4.20 -17.77
N ALA A 147 6.14 3.89 -18.98
CA ALA A 147 7.39 4.46 -19.48
C ALA A 147 7.15 5.93 -19.85
N ILE A 148 7.73 6.85 -19.08
CA ILE A 148 7.56 8.30 -19.25
C ILE A 148 8.81 8.91 -19.85
N ASP A 149 8.63 9.79 -20.83
CA ASP A 149 9.68 10.70 -21.28
C ASP A 149 9.72 11.95 -20.39
N TRP A 150 10.61 11.90 -19.39
CA TRP A 150 10.76 13.00 -18.44
C TRP A 150 11.40 14.26 -19.05
N SER A 151 12.05 14.15 -20.22
CA SER A 151 12.76 15.29 -20.85
C SER A 151 11.81 16.39 -21.30
N GLY A 152 10.58 16.04 -21.67
CA GLY A 152 9.55 16.98 -22.11
C GLY A 152 8.69 17.59 -20.99
N LEU A 153 8.83 17.12 -19.74
CA LEU A 153 8.01 17.60 -18.62
C LEU A 153 8.62 18.84 -17.94
N THR A 154 7.84 19.92 -17.86
CA THR A 154 8.26 21.16 -17.20
C THR A 154 8.24 21.04 -15.67
N THR A 155 8.96 21.91 -14.96
CA THR A 155 8.98 21.92 -13.48
C THR A 155 7.60 22.03 -12.81
N PRO A 156 6.65 22.88 -13.26
CA PRO A 156 5.30 22.89 -12.69
C PRO A 156 4.52 21.58 -12.91
N ASP A 157 4.76 20.86 -14.01
CA ASP A 157 4.18 19.52 -14.25
C ASP A 157 4.74 18.47 -13.30
N ARG A 158 5.97 18.68 -12.81
CA ARG A 158 6.61 17.81 -11.82
C ARG A 158 6.17 18.09 -10.39
N SER A 159 5.81 19.33 -10.06
CA SER A 159 5.57 19.76 -8.67
C SER A 159 4.10 20.05 -8.29
N GLY A 160 3.22 20.44 -9.21
CA GLY A 160 1.89 21.00 -8.89
C GLY A 160 0.67 20.19 -9.35
N THR A 161 0.81 19.33 -10.35
CA THR A 161 -0.30 18.60 -11.01
C THR A 161 -0.18 17.07 -10.88
N ASN A 162 0.83 16.60 -10.15
CA ASN A 162 1.23 15.19 -10.07
C ASN A 162 0.55 14.40 -8.94
N THR A 163 -0.47 14.99 -8.28
CA THR A 163 -1.13 14.38 -7.11
C THR A 163 -2.47 13.72 -7.43
N SER A 164 -2.94 13.81 -8.67
CA SER A 164 -4.17 13.10 -9.06
C SER A 164 -3.91 11.59 -8.96
N PRO A 165 -4.92 10.79 -8.57
CA PRO A 165 -4.82 9.32 -8.59
C PRO A 165 -4.32 8.78 -9.94
N ALA A 166 -4.72 9.40 -11.06
CA ALA A 166 -4.37 8.94 -12.40
C ALA A 166 -2.90 9.20 -12.73
N CYS A 167 -2.38 10.41 -12.42
CA CYS A 167 -0.96 10.73 -12.59
C CYS A 167 -0.09 9.84 -11.67
N LEU A 168 -0.50 9.65 -10.41
CA LEU A 168 0.22 8.79 -9.48
C LEU A 168 0.27 7.33 -9.97
N LEU A 169 -0.87 6.80 -10.43
CA LEU A 169 -0.92 5.45 -10.98
C LEU A 169 -0.02 5.31 -12.22
N ALA A 170 -0.02 6.30 -13.13
CA ALA A 170 0.83 6.28 -14.31
C ALA A 170 2.33 6.46 -13.99
N THR A 171 2.71 7.20 -12.94
CA THR A 171 4.12 7.51 -12.63
C THR A 171 4.78 6.55 -11.63
N ALA A 172 4.00 6.08 -10.64
CA ALA A 172 4.48 5.27 -9.53
C ALA A 172 3.79 3.89 -9.46
N GLY A 173 2.76 3.66 -10.27
CA GLY A 173 1.94 2.46 -10.20
C GLY A 173 0.86 2.57 -9.13
N GLY A 174 0.04 1.54 -9.01
CA GLY A 174 -1.08 1.55 -8.09
C GLY A 174 -2.04 0.39 -8.32
N PHE A 175 -3.25 0.45 -7.77
CA PHE A 175 -4.21 -0.64 -7.86
C PHE A 175 -5.39 -0.25 -8.73
N VAL A 176 -5.87 -1.19 -9.55
CA VAL A 176 -7.15 -1.09 -10.26
C VAL A 176 -8.09 -2.15 -9.70
N TYR A 177 -9.38 -1.80 -9.61
CA TYR A 177 -10.43 -2.65 -9.07
C TYR A 177 -11.48 -2.92 -10.13
N PHE A 178 -11.92 -4.17 -10.22
CA PHE A 178 -12.90 -4.61 -11.20
C PHE A 178 -14.15 -5.16 -10.53
N ASP A 179 -15.31 -4.88 -11.12
CA ASP A 179 -16.61 -5.42 -10.71
C ASP A 179 -16.81 -6.89 -11.16
N ARG A 180 -17.99 -7.45 -10.88
CA ARG A 180 -18.37 -8.81 -11.31
C ARG A 180 -18.37 -8.98 -12.83
N GLN A 181 -18.59 -7.91 -13.58
CA GLN A 181 -18.57 -7.88 -15.04
C GLN A 181 -17.17 -7.60 -15.60
N ARG A 182 -16.13 -7.58 -14.73
CA ARG A 182 -14.73 -7.26 -15.05
C ARG A 182 -14.55 -5.86 -15.63
N ARG A 183 -15.46 -4.94 -15.33
CA ARG A 183 -15.34 -3.51 -15.67
C ARG A 183 -14.62 -2.80 -14.55
N LEU A 184 -13.82 -1.78 -14.88
CA LEU A 184 -13.13 -0.96 -13.90
C LEU A 184 -14.16 -0.19 -13.05
N CYS A 185 -14.11 -0.32 -11.72
CA CYS A 185 -14.97 0.45 -10.80
C CYS A 185 -14.20 1.46 -9.94
N ALA A 186 -12.90 1.25 -9.73
CA ALA A 186 -12.03 2.23 -9.09
C ALA A 186 -10.57 1.96 -9.40
N PHE A 187 -9.73 2.91 -9.02
CA PHE A 187 -8.28 2.75 -9.00
C PHE A 187 -7.66 3.64 -7.94
N SER A 188 -6.42 3.34 -7.58
CA SER A 188 -5.61 4.14 -6.68
C SER A 188 -4.20 4.28 -7.22
N GLY A 189 -3.63 5.48 -7.11
CA GLY A 189 -2.22 5.74 -7.39
C GLY A 189 -1.41 5.73 -6.10
N ALA A 190 -0.24 5.11 -6.14
CA ALA A 190 0.68 5.05 -5.01
C ALA A 190 1.58 6.29 -4.96
N CYS A 191 1.87 6.79 -3.77
CA CYS A 191 2.88 7.84 -3.56
C CYS A 191 3.59 7.67 -2.22
N SER A 192 4.80 8.22 -2.09
CA SER A 192 5.52 8.21 -0.83
C SER A 192 4.89 9.17 0.20
N LEU A 193 4.89 8.78 1.47
CA LEU A 193 4.52 9.65 2.59
C LEU A 193 5.42 10.90 2.70
N VAL A 194 6.70 10.78 2.32
CA VAL A 194 7.69 11.85 2.48
C VAL A 194 7.37 13.06 1.60
N ASP A 195 6.68 12.85 0.49
CA ASP A 195 6.36 13.88 -0.50
C ASP A 195 5.08 14.66 -0.18
N GLN A 196 4.45 14.45 0.98
CA GLN A 196 3.12 14.97 1.25
C GLN A 196 3.01 15.88 2.49
N GLN A 197 2.66 17.14 2.23
CA GLN A 197 1.98 18.04 3.17
C GLN A 197 0.49 17.61 3.24
N VAL A 198 0.17 16.45 3.82
CA VAL A 198 -1.23 16.03 3.96
C VAL A 198 -1.81 16.62 5.24
N GLY A 199 -2.88 17.40 5.08
CA GLY A 199 -3.76 17.80 6.18
C GLY A 199 -4.43 16.59 6.87
N PRO A 200 -5.27 16.80 7.89
CA PRO A 200 -5.73 15.76 8.82
C PRO A 200 -6.69 14.68 8.26
N ALA A 201 -6.75 14.48 6.94
CA ALA A 201 -7.61 13.48 6.31
C ALA A 201 -7.09 12.05 6.56
N LYS A 202 -8.01 11.08 6.66
CA LYS A 202 -7.72 9.65 6.81
C LYS A 202 -6.91 9.18 5.60
N LEU A 203 -5.63 8.82 5.83
CA LEU A 203 -4.73 8.33 4.81
C LEU A 203 -4.94 6.83 4.60
N ASN A 204 -5.16 6.41 3.35
CA ASN A 204 -5.12 4.99 2.99
C ASN A 204 -3.66 4.59 2.85
N LEU A 205 -3.12 3.87 3.83
CA LEU A 205 -1.71 3.49 3.87
C LEU A 205 -1.53 2.00 3.59
N LEU A 206 -0.60 1.69 2.70
CA LEU A 206 0.02 0.37 2.63
C LEU A 206 1.26 0.38 3.50
N GLN A 207 1.24 -0.45 4.53
CA GLN A 207 2.38 -0.69 5.40
C GLN A 207 3.03 -2.02 5.04
N PHE A 208 4.30 -2.15 5.39
CA PHE A 208 5.10 -3.31 5.03
C PHE A 208 5.74 -3.93 6.25
N GLU A 209 5.83 -5.25 6.24
CA GLU A 209 6.62 -6.02 7.19
C GLU A 209 8.12 -5.90 6.88
N ALA A 210 8.95 -6.55 7.72
CA ALA A 210 10.38 -6.64 7.48
C ALA A 210 10.68 -7.32 6.12
N PRO A 211 11.77 -6.93 5.44
CA PRO A 211 12.19 -7.57 4.20
C PRO A 211 12.51 -9.04 4.43
N ILE A 212 12.07 -9.87 3.48
CA ILE A 212 12.41 -11.29 3.44
C ILE A 212 13.18 -11.56 2.16
N ARG A 213 14.24 -12.37 2.24
CA ARG A 213 15.00 -12.79 1.06
C ARG A 213 14.08 -13.55 0.10
N LEU A 214 14.07 -13.16 -1.16
CA LEU A 214 13.31 -13.86 -2.19
C LEU A 214 14.18 -14.99 -2.78
N PRO A 215 13.75 -16.26 -2.71
CA PRO A 215 14.50 -17.37 -3.29
C PRO A 215 14.72 -17.20 -4.81
N PRO A 216 15.85 -17.65 -5.37
CA PRO A 216 16.12 -17.54 -6.81
C PRO A 216 15.06 -18.24 -7.70
N SER A 217 14.48 -19.33 -7.22
CA SER A 217 13.40 -20.08 -7.88
C SER A 217 12.09 -19.27 -7.93
N ALA A 218 11.73 -18.61 -6.82
CA ALA A 218 10.64 -17.63 -6.78
C ALA A 218 10.91 -16.45 -7.73
N LEU A 219 12.12 -15.89 -7.70
CA LEU A 219 12.52 -14.81 -8.61
C LEU A 219 12.37 -15.22 -10.08
N LYS A 220 12.79 -16.45 -10.45
CA LYS A 220 12.62 -16.98 -11.81
C LYS A 220 11.15 -17.01 -12.25
N LYS A 221 10.23 -17.39 -11.36
CA LYS A 221 8.78 -17.35 -11.62
C LYS A 221 8.25 -15.92 -11.79
N LEU A 222 8.88 -14.93 -11.14
CA LEU A 222 8.52 -13.51 -11.26
C LEU A 222 9.15 -12.81 -12.47
N GLN A 223 10.20 -13.35 -13.10
CA GLN A 223 10.96 -12.66 -14.17
C GLN A 223 10.08 -12.07 -15.28
N GLY A 224 9.05 -12.79 -15.73
CA GLY A 224 8.11 -12.30 -16.76
C GLY A 224 7.20 -11.14 -16.33
N ARG A 225 7.26 -10.73 -15.05
CA ARG A 225 6.51 -9.60 -14.48
C ARG A 225 7.39 -8.51 -13.89
N MET A 226 8.69 -8.74 -13.74
CA MET A 226 9.60 -7.75 -13.17
C MET A 226 9.65 -6.51 -14.06
N GLN A 227 9.23 -5.36 -13.53
CA GLN A 227 9.25 -4.07 -14.21
C GLN A 227 10.34 -3.18 -13.63
N HIS A 228 10.81 -2.19 -14.38
CA HIS A 228 11.78 -1.21 -13.89
C HIS A 228 11.24 -0.39 -12.71
N VAL A 229 12.07 -0.18 -11.70
CA VAL A 229 11.75 0.73 -10.59
C VAL A 229 11.77 2.17 -11.11
N THR A 230 10.73 2.96 -10.81
CA THR A 230 10.66 4.38 -11.16
C THR A 230 10.94 5.32 -10.00
N LEU A 231 10.83 4.85 -8.76
CA LEU A 231 11.06 5.68 -7.57
C LEU A 231 12.57 5.94 -7.38
N ALA A 232 12.95 7.21 -7.48
CA ALA A 232 14.35 7.66 -7.38
C ALA A 232 15.02 7.23 -6.06
N SER A 233 14.28 7.24 -4.95
CA SER A 233 14.78 6.81 -3.64
C SER A 233 15.17 5.33 -3.60
N LEU A 234 14.45 4.47 -4.32
CA LEU A 234 14.76 3.04 -4.41
C LEU A 234 15.89 2.77 -5.42
N LEU A 235 15.88 3.47 -6.56
CA LEU A 235 16.97 3.43 -7.54
C LEU A 235 18.32 3.82 -6.92
N ALA A 236 18.35 4.89 -6.13
CA ALA A 236 19.54 5.35 -5.41
C ALA A 236 20.08 4.33 -4.39
N LYS A 237 19.28 3.32 -4.04
CA LYS A 237 19.67 2.21 -3.16
C LYS A 237 19.89 0.89 -3.90
N GLY A 238 19.98 0.95 -5.23
CA GLY A 238 20.35 -0.19 -6.08
C GLY A 238 19.20 -1.09 -6.52
N ALA A 239 17.94 -0.76 -6.19
CA ALA A 239 16.80 -1.48 -6.70
C ALA A 239 16.64 -1.20 -8.20
N THR A 240 16.61 -2.24 -9.03
CA THR A 240 16.54 -2.09 -10.50
C THR A 240 15.18 -2.48 -11.06
N HIS A 241 14.57 -3.52 -10.47
CA HIS A 241 13.29 -4.06 -10.90
C HIS A 241 12.42 -4.38 -9.70
N PHE A 242 11.11 -4.39 -9.92
CA PHE A 242 10.15 -4.81 -8.92
C PHE A 242 8.95 -5.54 -9.53
N ALA A 243 8.26 -6.33 -8.72
CA ALA A 243 7.02 -7.02 -9.09
C ALA A 243 6.07 -7.08 -7.91
N TRP A 244 4.77 -7.06 -8.21
CA TRP A 244 3.72 -7.39 -7.25
C TRP A 244 3.50 -8.90 -7.18
N ILE A 245 3.62 -9.45 -5.98
CA ILE A 245 3.22 -10.81 -5.60
C ILE A 245 1.79 -10.73 -5.10
N THR A 246 0.87 -11.47 -5.71
CA THR A 246 -0.55 -11.39 -5.32
C THR A 246 -0.79 -12.04 -3.95
N PRO A 247 -1.87 -11.65 -3.24
CA PRO A 247 -2.34 -12.38 -2.06
C PRO A 247 -2.38 -13.88 -2.28
N ALA A 248 -1.86 -14.63 -1.31
CA ALA A 248 -1.79 -16.10 -1.31
C ALA A 248 -1.09 -16.70 -2.55
N GLU A 249 -0.25 -15.93 -3.26
CA GLU A 249 0.48 -16.45 -4.41
C GLU A 249 1.58 -17.43 -3.97
N GLU A 250 1.43 -18.69 -4.36
CA GLU A 250 2.46 -19.70 -4.13
C GLU A 250 3.65 -19.49 -5.06
N LEU A 251 4.81 -19.23 -4.47
CA LEU A 251 6.09 -19.15 -5.16
C LEU A 251 7.01 -20.29 -4.70
N PRO A 252 7.82 -20.87 -5.60
CA PRO A 252 8.77 -21.92 -5.25
C PRO A 252 9.69 -21.51 -4.09
N ASP A 253 9.91 -22.43 -3.16
CA ASP A 253 10.80 -22.28 -1.99
C ASP A 253 10.46 -21.11 -1.05
N LEU A 254 9.29 -20.51 -1.21
CA LEU A 254 8.76 -19.54 -0.27
C LEU A 254 8.05 -20.31 0.87
N PRO A 255 8.45 -20.15 2.14
CA PRO A 255 7.88 -20.92 3.24
C PRO A 255 6.39 -20.63 3.45
N THR A 256 5.99 -19.37 3.31
CA THR A 256 4.60 -18.93 3.50
C THR A 256 4.24 -17.87 2.45
N PRO A 257 3.16 -18.05 1.68
CA PRO A 257 2.64 -17.04 0.77
C PRO A 257 2.23 -15.76 1.51
N PRO A 258 2.45 -14.56 0.93
CA PRO A 258 2.04 -13.32 1.57
C PRO A 258 0.51 -13.21 1.60
N LEU A 259 -0.08 -12.94 2.77
CA LEU A 259 -1.53 -12.90 2.96
C LEU A 259 -2.19 -11.73 2.22
N ALA A 260 -1.62 -10.52 2.34
CA ALA A 260 -2.13 -9.31 1.69
C ALA A 260 -1.38 -8.96 0.38
N GLY A 261 -0.49 -9.84 -0.08
CA GLY A 261 0.43 -9.59 -1.19
C GLY A 261 1.74 -8.94 -0.75
N ALA A 262 2.64 -8.72 -1.70
CA ALA A 262 3.97 -8.17 -1.41
C ALA A 262 4.60 -7.48 -2.61
N PHE A 263 5.53 -6.55 -2.35
CA PHE A 263 6.42 -6.02 -3.38
C PHE A 263 7.78 -6.71 -3.33
N ALA A 264 8.14 -7.40 -4.41
CA ALA A 264 9.48 -7.93 -4.61
C ALA A 264 10.36 -6.91 -5.33
N TYR A 265 11.62 -6.80 -4.94
CA TYR A 265 12.63 -5.93 -5.55
C TYR A 265 13.90 -6.72 -5.86
N LYS A 266 14.50 -6.44 -7.03
CA LYS A 266 15.83 -6.93 -7.40
C LYS A 266 16.89 -5.88 -7.09
N ILE A 267 17.91 -6.25 -6.31
CA ILE A 267 19.01 -5.39 -5.88
C ILE A 267 20.32 -6.11 -6.22
N GLY A 268 21.04 -5.64 -7.24
CA GLY A 268 22.16 -6.39 -7.80
C GLY A 268 21.72 -7.78 -8.28
N ASP A 269 22.39 -8.82 -7.82
CA ASP A 269 22.05 -10.23 -8.12
C ASP A 269 21.09 -10.87 -7.11
N GLU A 270 20.76 -10.17 -6.03
CA GLU A 270 19.83 -10.63 -5.02
C GLU A 270 18.43 -10.06 -5.22
N ALA A 271 17.46 -10.68 -4.55
CA ALA A 271 16.10 -10.16 -4.48
C ALA A 271 15.56 -10.30 -3.06
N ILE A 272 14.75 -9.32 -2.68
CA ILE A 272 14.02 -9.29 -1.41
C ILE A 272 12.56 -8.97 -1.71
N TYR A 273 11.66 -9.28 -0.79
CA TYR A 273 10.28 -8.84 -0.86
C TYR A 273 9.80 -8.29 0.47
N PHE A 274 8.84 -7.38 0.40
CA PHE A 274 8.21 -6.71 1.53
C PHE A 274 6.74 -7.10 1.56
N PRO A 275 6.34 -8.02 2.47
CA PRO A 275 4.93 -8.35 2.69
C PRO A 275 4.13 -7.11 3.08
N VAL A 276 2.91 -6.98 2.55
CA VAL A 276 1.96 -5.97 3.04
C VAL A 276 1.40 -6.43 4.38
N VAL A 277 1.38 -5.52 5.36
CA VAL A 277 0.78 -5.78 6.68
C VAL A 277 -0.72 -5.96 6.52
N ASP A 278 -1.25 -7.06 7.06
CA ASP A 278 -2.69 -7.33 7.04
C ASP A 278 -3.39 -6.64 8.22
N ASN A 279 -3.75 -5.37 8.03
CA ASN A 279 -4.43 -4.56 9.05
C ASN A 279 -5.96 -4.73 9.05
N TRP A 280 -6.53 -5.58 8.20
CA TRP A 280 -7.95 -5.49 7.80
C TRP A 280 -8.80 -6.72 8.17
N GLN A 281 -8.31 -7.62 9.01
CA GLN A 281 -9.00 -8.86 9.41
C GLN A 281 -9.98 -8.72 10.60
N HIS A 282 -10.35 -7.50 11.01
CA HIS A 282 -11.24 -7.26 12.14
C HIS A 282 -12.49 -6.47 11.72
#